data_AF-A0AAV6Y241-F1
#
_entry.id   AF-A0AAV6Y241-F1
#
_cell.length_a   1.000
_cell.length_b   1.000
_cell.length_c   1.000
_cell.angle_alpha   90.00
_cell.angle_beta   90.00
_cell.angle_gamma   90.00
#
_symmetry.space_group_name_H-M   'P 1'
#
loop_
_entity.id
_entity.type
_entity.pdbx_description
1 polymer ?
#
loop_
_entity_poly.entity_id
_entity_poly.type
_entity_poly.pdbx_seq_one_letter_code
_entity_poly.pdbx_strand_id
1 'polypeptide(L)'
;MLMAGRFDGVEFLRKLKGKRLIFVGDSLSLNQWQSLTCMLHVAVPQANYISRRIGGLSTFSFPGYDVSIDFFRNAFLVDIVGESRGRVMRLDSIGTSKVWGGYDVMIFDSWHWWIHTGRKQPWDLIIYGNTTVKDMDRLFAYEKALITWAKWIDSNVNPTKTQVFFQGVSPDHASGQGSNAKSCVGQTQPLKIGGSPHPAELVLEKVVKGMAKPVHLLNVTTLSQLRIDGHPSVYGHGGHNYSDCSHWCLAGVPDIWNQFLYAMLR
;
A
#
# COMPACT_ATOMS: atom_id res chain seq x y z
N MET A 1 4.44 0.33 23.74
CA MET A 1 3.53 1.31 23.10
C MET A 1 4.29 2.63 23.03
N LEU A 2 4.94 2.92 21.90
CA LEU A 2 5.54 4.24 21.70
C LEU A 2 4.38 5.25 21.67
N MET A 3 4.42 6.27 22.52
CA MET A 3 3.57 7.44 22.32
C MET A 3 4.04 8.09 21.02
N ALA A 4 3.35 7.79 19.91
CA ALA A 4 3.59 8.48 18.66
C ALA A 4 3.24 9.95 18.88
N GLY A 5 4.24 10.82 18.85
CA GLY A 5 4.02 12.26 18.85
C GLY A 5 3.12 12.66 17.69
N ARG A 6 2.36 13.74 17.85
CA ARG A 6 1.56 14.33 16.77
C ARG A 6 2.42 14.50 15.51
N PHE A 7 1.86 14.23 14.33
CA PHE A 7 2.56 14.44 13.07
C PHE A 7 3.05 15.89 12.95
N ASP A 8 4.35 16.05 12.70
CA ASP A 8 4.97 17.32 12.35
C ASP A 8 5.55 17.21 10.95
N GLY A 9 4.89 17.87 9.98
CA GLY A 9 5.30 17.80 8.57
C GLY A 9 6.60 18.55 8.29
N VAL A 10 6.95 19.58 9.08
CA VAL A 10 8.22 20.29 8.94
C VAL A 10 9.36 19.39 9.41
N GLU A 11 9.18 18.72 10.56
CA GLU A 11 10.16 17.76 11.05
C GLU A 11 10.27 16.53 10.13
N PHE A 12 9.16 16.03 9.59
CA PHE A 12 9.17 14.96 8.58
C PHE A 12 10.07 15.33 7.39
N LEU A 13 9.90 16.53 6.82
CA LEU A 13 10.72 16.99 5.70
C LEU A 13 12.18 17.24 6.09
N ARG A 14 12.45 17.70 7.32
CA ARG A 14 13.83 17.86 7.83
C ARG A 14 14.52 16.51 8.00
N LYS A 15 13.84 15.51 8.56
CA LYS A 15 14.37 14.14 8.71
C LYS A 15 14.70 13.49 7.38
N LEU A 16 13.91 13.79 6.35
CA LEU A 16 14.12 13.28 4.99
C LEU A 16 14.94 14.21 4.09
N LYS A 17 15.52 15.30 4.60
CA LYS A 17 16.27 16.25 3.77
C LYS A 17 17.34 15.53 2.91
N GLY A 18 17.30 15.75 1.60
CA GLY A 18 18.20 15.10 0.63
C GLY A 18 17.86 13.64 0.32
N LYS A 19 16.69 13.15 0.74
CA LYS A 19 16.27 11.75 0.60
C LYS A 19 15.08 11.59 -0.33
N ARG A 20 14.92 10.36 -0.82
CA ARG A 20 13.85 9.94 -1.70
C ARG A 20 13.04 8.83 -1.06
N LEU A 21 11.73 8.98 -1.07
CA LEU A 21 10.76 8.02 -0.55
C LEU A 21 9.87 7.53 -1.69
N ILE A 22 9.54 6.24 -1.72
CA ILE A 22 8.62 5.67 -2.72
C ILE A 22 7.55 4.78 -2.07
N PHE A 23 6.30 4.97 -2.50
CA PHE A 23 5.21 4.03 -2.31
C PHE A 23 5.10 3.11 -3.53
N VAL A 24 5.05 1.80 -3.30
CA VAL A 24 4.90 0.78 -4.34
C VAL A 24 3.77 -0.14 -3.95
N GLY A 25 2.67 -0.10 -4.69
CA GLY A 25 1.56 -0.97 -4.36
C GLY A 25 0.31 -0.74 -5.19
N ASP A 26 -0.84 -1.04 -4.59
CA ASP A 26 -2.14 -0.95 -5.24
C ASP A 26 -2.77 0.46 -5.09
N SER A 27 -4.09 0.57 -5.15
CA SER A 27 -4.79 1.85 -4.99
C SER A 27 -4.79 2.35 -3.55
N LEU A 28 -4.53 1.51 -2.56
CA LEU A 28 -4.43 1.92 -1.15
C LEU A 28 -3.08 2.57 -0.85
N SER A 29 -1.99 2.08 -1.46
CA SER A 29 -0.73 2.83 -1.55
C SER A 29 -0.91 4.23 -2.15
N LEU A 30 -1.69 4.36 -3.23
CA LEU A 30 -2.00 5.68 -3.81
C LEU A 30 -2.75 6.56 -2.80
N ASN A 31 -3.71 5.98 -2.06
CA ASN A 31 -4.49 6.68 -1.05
C ASN A 31 -3.61 7.21 0.10
N GLN A 32 -2.65 6.39 0.57
CA GLN A 32 -1.67 6.77 1.59
C GLN A 32 -0.69 7.84 1.08
N TRP A 33 -0.18 7.69 -0.15
CA TRP A 33 0.68 8.69 -0.79
C TRP A 33 -0.04 10.04 -0.91
N GLN A 34 -1.28 10.06 -1.41
CA GLN A 34 -2.09 11.28 -1.52
C GLN A 34 -2.27 11.95 -0.15
N SER A 35 -2.63 11.19 0.89
CA SER A 35 -2.71 11.68 2.27
C SER A 35 -1.41 12.37 2.70
N LEU A 36 -0.26 11.70 2.53
CA LEU A 36 1.02 12.25 2.96
C LEU A 36 1.34 13.56 2.21
N THR A 37 1.10 13.60 0.90
CA THR A 37 1.34 14.82 0.10
C THR A 37 0.47 15.98 0.57
N CYS A 38 -0.80 15.74 0.90
CA CYS A 38 -1.70 16.75 1.47
C CYS A 38 -1.22 17.22 2.85
N MET A 39 -0.88 16.29 3.75
CA MET A 39 -0.39 16.60 5.10
C MET A 39 0.87 17.48 5.05
N LEU A 40 1.79 17.19 4.13
CA LEU A 40 3.02 17.98 3.97
C LEU A 40 2.76 19.32 3.29
N HIS A 41 1.91 19.37 2.27
CA HIS A 41 1.53 20.62 1.62
C HIS A 41 0.92 21.62 2.63
N VAL A 42 0.05 21.13 3.53
CA VAL A 42 -0.54 21.95 4.59
C VAL A 42 0.50 22.35 5.65
N ALA A 43 1.46 21.48 5.97
CA ALA A 43 2.50 21.77 6.96
C ALA A 43 3.50 22.85 6.52
N VAL A 44 3.74 22.98 5.20
CA VAL A 44 4.64 23.98 4.61
C VAL A 44 3.96 24.73 3.46
N PRO A 45 2.91 25.53 3.72
CA PRO A 45 2.03 26.07 2.67
C PRO A 45 2.72 27.07 1.74
N GLN A 46 3.86 27.65 2.16
CA GLN A 46 4.65 28.60 1.37
C GLN A 46 5.82 27.92 0.63
N ALA A 47 6.06 26.62 0.85
CA ALA A 47 7.12 25.91 0.16
C ALA A 47 6.69 25.60 -1.28
N ASN A 48 7.57 25.92 -2.23
CA ASN A 48 7.40 25.46 -3.61
C ASN A 48 7.42 23.93 -3.66
N TYR A 49 6.50 23.36 -4.43
CA TYR A 49 6.42 21.93 -4.68
C TYR A 49 6.32 21.64 -6.17
N ILE A 50 6.72 20.43 -6.57
CA ILE A 50 6.54 19.92 -7.93
C ILE A 50 5.66 18.68 -7.84
N SER A 51 4.61 18.63 -8.66
CA SER A 51 3.78 17.45 -8.86
C SER A 51 3.79 17.08 -10.33
N ARG A 52 4.23 15.86 -10.66
CA ARG A 52 4.26 15.38 -12.04
C ARG A 52 4.13 13.88 -12.10
N ARG A 53 3.71 13.37 -13.26
CA ARG A 53 3.66 11.94 -13.55
C ARG A 53 4.38 11.67 -14.86
N ILE A 54 5.33 10.74 -14.83
CA ILE A 54 6.07 10.28 -16.02
C ILE A 54 5.89 8.77 -16.10
N GLY A 55 5.13 8.33 -17.10
CA GLY A 55 4.73 6.92 -17.23
C GLY A 55 3.99 6.42 -15.99
N GLY A 56 4.51 5.37 -15.36
CA GLY A 56 3.95 4.76 -14.15
C GLY A 56 4.36 5.43 -12.83
N LEU A 57 5.31 6.37 -12.86
CA LEU A 57 5.86 7.02 -11.66
C LEU A 57 5.22 8.40 -11.47
N SER A 58 4.58 8.60 -10.32
CA SER A 58 4.10 9.91 -9.87
C SER A 58 5.07 10.46 -8.84
N THR A 59 5.51 11.70 -9.00
CA THR A 59 6.48 12.36 -8.11
C THR A 59 5.85 13.61 -7.51
N PHE A 60 5.92 13.70 -6.19
CA PHE A 60 5.65 14.92 -5.44
C PHE A 60 6.92 15.31 -4.68
N SER A 61 7.48 16.50 -4.94
CA SER A 61 8.75 16.91 -4.33
C SER A 61 8.72 18.33 -3.78
N PHE A 62 9.57 18.57 -2.79
CA PHE A 62 9.83 19.88 -2.20
C PHE A 62 11.29 20.26 -2.47
N PRO A 63 11.59 21.03 -3.54
CA PRO A 63 12.97 21.37 -3.89
C PRO A 63 13.75 22.07 -2.78
N GLY A 64 13.09 22.89 -1.95
CA GLY A 64 13.73 23.56 -0.81
C GLY A 64 14.23 22.62 0.29
N TYR A 65 13.71 21.39 0.33
CA TYR A 65 14.15 20.33 1.26
C TYR A 65 14.97 19.24 0.55
N ASP A 66 15.07 19.28 -0.78
CA ASP A 66 15.62 18.19 -1.59
C ASP A 66 14.97 16.83 -1.23
N VAL A 67 13.63 16.82 -1.12
CA VAL A 67 12.83 15.64 -0.78
C VAL A 67 11.91 15.29 -1.95
N SER A 68 11.85 14.01 -2.30
CA SER A 68 10.82 13.47 -3.21
C SER A 68 10.05 12.33 -2.56
N ILE A 69 8.75 12.32 -2.84
CA ILE A 69 7.77 11.35 -2.37
C ILE A 69 7.09 10.82 -3.62
N ASP A 70 7.52 9.65 -4.03
CA ASP A 70 7.13 9.03 -5.28
C ASP A 70 6.09 7.94 -5.04
N PHE A 71 5.26 7.69 -6.04
CA PHE A 71 4.31 6.58 -6.08
C PHE A 71 4.47 5.83 -7.40
N PHE A 72 4.60 4.51 -7.30
CA PHE A 72 4.64 3.61 -8.44
C PHE A 72 3.58 2.52 -8.28
N ARG A 73 2.66 2.45 -9.26
CA ARG A 73 1.58 1.45 -9.25
C ARG A 73 2.14 0.07 -9.59
N ASN A 74 2.17 -0.82 -8.61
CA ASN A 74 2.37 -2.25 -8.82
C ASN A 74 1.54 -3.04 -7.80
N ALA A 75 0.30 -3.33 -8.15
CA ALA A 75 -0.70 -3.85 -7.21
C ALA A 75 -0.38 -5.24 -6.64
N PHE A 76 0.40 -6.05 -7.37
CA PHE A 76 0.71 -7.43 -7.01
C PHE A 76 2.18 -7.62 -6.61
N LEU A 77 2.99 -6.56 -6.73
CA LEU A 77 4.45 -6.55 -6.59
C LEU A 77 5.21 -7.41 -7.61
N VAL A 78 4.56 -8.43 -8.18
CA VAL A 78 5.07 -9.31 -9.24
C VAL A 78 4.59 -8.88 -10.63
N ASP A 79 5.22 -9.44 -11.66
CA ASP A 79 4.93 -9.06 -13.03
C ASP A 79 3.63 -9.67 -13.56
N ILE A 80 2.89 -8.84 -14.31
CA ILE A 80 1.83 -9.29 -15.23
C ILE A 80 2.27 -8.89 -16.63
N VAL A 81 2.49 -9.89 -17.48
CA VAL A 81 3.03 -9.70 -18.85
C VAL A 81 2.03 -10.18 -19.90
N GLY A 82 2.04 -9.53 -21.06
CA GLY A 82 1.29 -10.00 -22.22
C GLY A 82 2.06 -11.09 -22.96
N GLU A 83 1.47 -12.27 -23.11
CA GLU A 83 2.01 -13.39 -23.88
C GLU A 83 1.00 -13.85 -24.94
N SER A 84 1.41 -14.73 -25.86
CA SER A 84 0.53 -15.28 -26.91
C SER A 84 -0.74 -15.97 -26.36
N ARG A 85 -0.69 -16.41 -25.09
CA ARG A 85 -1.79 -17.10 -24.39
C ARG A 85 -2.66 -16.16 -23.54
N GLY A 86 -2.40 -14.85 -23.54
CA GLY A 86 -3.11 -13.85 -22.75
C GLY A 86 -2.21 -13.12 -21.75
N ARG A 87 -2.84 -12.45 -20.78
CA ARG A 87 -2.16 -11.76 -19.66
C ARG A 87 -1.73 -12.79 -18.62
N VAL A 88 -0.45 -12.87 -18.33
CA VAL A 88 0.13 -13.88 -17.45
C VAL A 88 0.68 -13.21 -16.21
N MET A 89 0.16 -13.57 -15.04
CA MET A 89 0.75 -13.23 -13.75
C MET A 89 1.85 -14.23 -13.41
N ARG A 90 3.08 -13.75 -13.24
CA ARG A 90 4.24 -14.57 -12.90
C ARG A 90 4.64 -14.34 -11.44
N LEU A 91 4.22 -15.23 -10.55
CA LEU A 91 4.39 -15.07 -9.10
C LEU A 91 5.86 -15.10 -8.64
N ASP A 92 6.77 -15.58 -9.48
CA ASP A 92 8.21 -15.70 -9.28
C ASP A 92 9.04 -14.63 -10.02
N SER A 93 8.38 -13.58 -10.54
CA SER A 93 9.04 -12.54 -11.35
C SER A 93 8.74 -11.12 -10.86
N ILE A 94 9.78 -10.29 -10.77
CA ILE A 94 9.70 -8.87 -10.38
C ILE A 94 10.62 -8.03 -11.28
N GLY A 95 10.31 -7.95 -12.57
CA GLY A 95 11.02 -7.14 -13.54
C GLY A 95 10.87 -5.64 -13.30
N THR A 96 9.77 -5.21 -12.67
CA THR A 96 9.53 -3.81 -12.29
C THR A 96 10.40 -3.31 -11.13
N SER A 97 11.12 -4.20 -10.45
CA SER A 97 12.00 -3.85 -9.32
C SER A 97 13.10 -2.84 -9.65
N LYS A 98 13.44 -2.69 -10.94
CA LYS A 98 14.38 -1.68 -11.44
C LYS A 98 13.96 -0.25 -11.07
N VAL A 99 12.65 -0.02 -10.87
CA VAL A 99 12.11 1.29 -10.47
C VAL A 99 12.32 1.56 -8.98
N TRP A 100 12.46 0.52 -8.15
CA TRP A 100 12.51 0.66 -6.69
C TRP A 100 13.91 0.99 -6.19
N GLY A 101 14.96 0.70 -6.96
CA GLY A 101 16.35 0.92 -6.56
C GLY A 101 16.67 2.41 -6.28
N GLY A 102 17.53 2.65 -5.29
CA GLY A 102 18.08 3.98 -5.01
C GLY A 102 17.19 4.91 -4.18
N TYR A 103 16.11 4.42 -3.59
CA TYR A 103 15.33 5.15 -2.59
C TYR A 103 15.83 4.87 -1.17
N ASP A 104 15.78 5.90 -0.33
CA ASP A 104 16.15 5.84 1.08
C ASP A 104 15.03 5.26 1.95
N VAL A 105 13.78 5.41 1.49
CA VAL A 105 12.59 4.84 2.14
C VAL A 105 11.70 4.18 1.09
N MET A 106 11.36 2.92 1.30
CA MET A 106 10.43 2.17 0.44
C MET A 106 9.23 1.71 1.26
N ILE A 107 8.02 2.00 0.80
CA ILE A 107 6.76 1.57 1.44
C ILE A 107 6.01 0.71 0.44
N PHE A 108 5.86 -0.57 0.76
CA PHE A 108 5.15 -1.53 -0.09
C PHE A 108 3.73 -1.77 0.43
N ASP A 109 2.81 -2.07 -0.47
CA ASP A 109 1.43 -2.48 -0.17
C ASP A 109 0.95 -3.44 -1.25
N SER A 110 0.17 -4.45 -0.84
CA SER A 110 -0.47 -5.36 -1.78
C SER A 110 -1.53 -6.17 -1.06
N TRP A 111 -2.81 -6.02 -1.43
CA TRP A 111 -3.86 -6.98 -1.08
C TRP A 111 -5.14 -6.77 -1.88
N HIS A 112 -5.59 -5.52 -2.00
CA HIS A 112 -6.96 -5.21 -2.40
C HIS A 112 -7.28 -5.68 -3.83
N TRP A 113 -6.26 -5.81 -4.68
CA TRP A 113 -6.42 -6.27 -6.05
C TRP A 113 -6.41 -7.80 -6.22
N TRP A 114 -5.95 -8.55 -5.22
CA TRP A 114 -5.91 -10.02 -5.27
C TRP A 114 -7.30 -10.65 -5.27
N ILE A 115 -8.28 -9.97 -4.69
CA ILE A 115 -9.67 -10.44 -4.61
C ILE A 115 -10.49 -10.12 -5.87
N HIS A 116 -9.92 -9.43 -6.86
CA HIS A 116 -10.63 -9.14 -8.11
C HIS A 116 -10.85 -10.40 -8.96
N THR A 117 -12.08 -10.56 -9.43
CA THR A 117 -12.51 -11.66 -10.29
C THR A 117 -13.23 -11.13 -11.54
N GLY A 118 -13.45 -12.02 -12.52
CA GLY A 118 -14.16 -11.68 -13.75
C GLY A 118 -13.49 -10.55 -14.52
N ARG A 119 -14.26 -9.54 -14.95
CA ARG A 119 -13.73 -8.40 -15.75
C ARG A 119 -12.69 -7.55 -15.02
N LYS A 120 -12.68 -7.57 -13.68
CA LYS A 120 -11.71 -6.81 -12.88
C LYS A 120 -10.39 -7.58 -12.70
N GLN A 121 -10.32 -8.86 -13.06
CA GLN A 121 -9.12 -9.67 -12.95
C GLN A 121 -8.09 -9.24 -14.03
N PRO A 122 -6.89 -8.79 -13.64
CA PRO A 122 -5.88 -8.30 -14.58
C PRO A 122 -5.06 -9.41 -15.25
N TRP A 123 -5.28 -10.69 -14.91
CA TRP A 123 -4.61 -11.84 -15.51
C TRP A 123 -5.61 -12.86 -16.06
N ASP A 124 -5.15 -13.64 -17.03
CA ASP A 124 -5.87 -14.78 -17.62
C ASP A 124 -5.25 -16.12 -17.17
N LEU A 125 -3.95 -16.12 -16.84
CA LEU A 125 -3.20 -17.26 -16.34
C LEU A 125 -2.27 -16.84 -15.19
N ILE A 126 -1.99 -17.77 -14.29
CA ILE A 126 -1.00 -17.64 -13.23
C ILE A 126 0.09 -18.68 -13.45
N ILE A 127 1.35 -18.24 -13.41
CA ILE A 127 2.54 -19.08 -13.48
C ILE A 127 3.34 -18.95 -12.18
N TYR A 128 3.79 -20.09 -11.67
CA TYR A 128 4.76 -20.18 -10.58
C TYR A 128 5.64 -21.42 -10.79
N GLY A 129 6.93 -21.23 -11.03
CA GLY A 129 7.83 -22.30 -11.46
C GLY A 129 7.33 -22.97 -12.74
N ASN A 130 7.19 -24.30 -12.71
CA ASN A 130 6.72 -25.09 -13.85
C ASN A 130 5.19 -25.24 -13.90
N THR A 131 4.46 -24.64 -12.97
CA THR A 131 3.00 -24.76 -12.90
C THR A 131 2.33 -23.59 -13.62
N THR A 132 1.38 -23.90 -14.50
CA THR A 132 0.51 -22.92 -15.16
C THR A 132 -0.95 -23.28 -14.88
N VAL A 133 -1.69 -22.35 -14.31
CA VAL A 133 -3.12 -22.53 -13.98
C VAL A 133 -3.93 -21.32 -14.43
N LYS A 134 -5.23 -21.52 -14.69
CA LYS A 134 -6.15 -20.40 -14.95
C LYS A 134 -6.45 -19.60 -13.68
N ASP A 135 -6.47 -20.29 -12.55
CA ASP A 135 -6.75 -19.67 -11.29
C ASP A 135 -6.04 -20.36 -10.11
N MET A 136 -5.90 -19.64 -9.00
CA MET A 136 -5.18 -20.05 -7.80
C MET A 136 -5.86 -19.47 -6.57
N ASP A 137 -5.83 -20.20 -5.46
CA ASP A 137 -6.25 -19.66 -4.16
C ASP A 137 -5.53 -18.32 -3.87
N ARG A 138 -6.29 -17.31 -3.41
CA ARG A 138 -5.78 -15.94 -3.30
C ARG A 138 -4.74 -15.79 -2.21
N LEU A 139 -4.93 -16.45 -1.08
CA LEU A 139 -3.95 -16.39 0.01
C LEU A 139 -2.68 -17.13 -0.38
N PHE A 140 -2.80 -18.27 -1.07
CA PHE A 140 -1.65 -19.00 -1.59
C PHE A 140 -0.88 -18.21 -2.65
N ALA A 141 -1.57 -17.62 -3.64
CA ALA A 141 -0.95 -16.81 -4.68
C ALA A 141 -0.26 -15.56 -4.08
N TYR A 142 -0.94 -14.90 -3.14
CA TYR A 142 -0.41 -13.76 -2.39
C TYR A 142 0.86 -14.14 -1.61
N GLU A 143 0.84 -15.26 -0.88
CA GLU A 143 2.00 -15.77 -0.16
C GLU A 143 3.19 -16.00 -1.11
N LYS A 144 2.97 -16.60 -2.28
CA LYS A 144 4.04 -16.83 -3.26
C LYS A 144 4.64 -15.54 -3.79
N ALA A 145 3.80 -14.55 -4.14
CA ALA A 145 4.29 -13.25 -4.59
C ALA A 145 5.06 -12.51 -3.49
N LEU A 146 4.57 -12.54 -2.25
CA LEU A 146 5.29 -11.95 -1.12
C LEU A 146 6.63 -12.65 -0.85
N ILE A 147 6.71 -13.97 -0.99
CA ILE A 147 8.00 -14.69 -0.87
C ILE A 147 8.98 -14.23 -1.96
N THR A 148 8.52 -14.03 -3.19
CA THR A 148 9.35 -13.50 -4.28
C THR A 148 9.83 -12.08 -3.97
N TRP A 149 8.94 -11.21 -3.48
CA TRP A 149 9.28 -9.84 -3.05
C TRP A 149 10.28 -9.85 -1.89
N ALA A 150 10.06 -10.70 -0.88
CA ALA A 150 10.93 -10.83 0.28
C ALA A 150 12.36 -11.25 -0.13
N LYS A 151 12.49 -12.24 -1.01
CA LYS A 151 13.77 -12.65 -1.58
C LYS A 151 14.47 -11.50 -2.32
N TRP A 152 13.71 -10.68 -3.03
CA TRP A 152 14.28 -9.50 -3.70
C TRP A 152 14.82 -8.49 -2.69
N ILE A 153 14.08 -8.17 -1.63
CA ILE A 153 14.56 -7.29 -0.55
C ILE A 153 15.84 -7.85 0.07
N ASP A 154 15.82 -9.11 0.48
CA ASP A 154 16.94 -9.83 1.10
C ASP A 154 18.17 -9.90 0.20
N SER A 155 18.00 -9.84 -1.11
CA SER A 155 19.13 -9.85 -2.06
C SER A 155 19.63 -8.45 -2.42
N ASN A 156 18.76 -7.43 -2.47
CA ASN A 156 19.09 -6.16 -3.15
C ASN A 156 19.17 -4.93 -2.22
N VAL A 157 18.50 -4.95 -1.06
CA VAL A 157 18.42 -3.75 -0.20
C VAL A 157 19.57 -3.68 0.80
N ASN A 158 20.22 -2.53 0.97
CA ASN A 158 21.15 -2.33 2.08
C ASN A 158 20.41 -1.67 3.26
N PRO A 159 20.16 -2.36 4.39
CA PRO A 159 19.38 -1.82 5.51
C PRO A 159 20.07 -0.66 6.24
N THR A 160 21.36 -0.42 6.00
CA THR A 160 22.03 0.78 6.55
C THR A 160 21.78 2.04 5.73
N LYS A 161 21.29 1.89 4.49
CA LYS A 161 21.00 2.98 3.55
C LYS A 161 19.50 3.18 3.32
N THR A 162 18.75 2.09 3.28
CA THR A 162 17.32 2.09 2.95
C THR A 162 16.50 1.52 4.09
N GLN A 163 15.47 2.26 4.51
CA GLN A 163 14.41 1.75 5.38
C GLN A 163 13.27 1.17 4.53
N VAL A 164 12.85 -0.05 4.82
CA VAL A 164 11.76 -0.72 4.12
C VAL A 164 10.57 -0.89 5.05
N PHE A 165 9.42 -0.48 4.57
CA PHE A 165 8.13 -0.62 5.22
C PHE A 165 7.21 -1.48 4.36
N PHE A 166 6.31 -2.19 5.02
CA PHE A 166 5.16 -2.80 4.38
C PHE A 166 3.90 -2.27 5.07
N GLN A 167 2.99 -1.66 4.32
CA GLN A 167 1.68 -1.23 4.77
C GLN A 167 0.83 -2.47 5.04
N GLY A 168 0.34 -2.62 6.26
CA GLY A 168 -0.63 -3.67 6.61
C GLY A 168 -1.87 -3.59 5.72
N VAL A 169 -2.58 -4.71 5.67
CA VAL A 169 -3.77 -4.89 4.84
C VAL A 169 -4.86 -3.87 5.21
N SER A 170 -5.20 -3.01 4.26
CA SER A 170 -6.38 -2.16 4.38
C SER A 170 -7.65 -3.02 4.26
N PRO A 171 -8.52 -3.05 5.28
CA PRO A 171 -9.78 -3.79 5.22
C PRO A 171 -10.79 -3.07 4.31
N ASP A 172 -11.72 -3.85 3.76
CA ASP A 172 -12.96 -3.31 3.19
C ASP A 172 -14.14 -3.50 4.15
N HIS A 173 -15.20 -2.72 3.93
CA HIS A 173 -16.47 -2.77 4.66
C HIS A 173 -17.66 -3.00 3.72
N ALA A 174 -17.42 -3.73 2.63
CA ALA A 174 -18.49 -4.25 1.78
C ALA A 174 -19.07 -5.53 2.41
N SER A 175 -20.23 -6.00 1.95
CA SER A 175 -20.79 -7.28 2.41
C SER A 175 -19.85 -8.44 2.03
N GLY A 176 -19.05 -8.94 2.97
CA GLY A 176 -18.09 -10.03 2.76
C GLY A 176 -16.74 -9.79 3.46
N GLN A 177 -15.96 -10.86 3.60
CA GLN A 177 -14.64 -11.03 4.24
C GLN A 177 -14.16 -9.92 5.22
N GLY A 178 -14.16 -10.25 6.51
CA GLY A 178 -13.43 -9.50 7.54
C GLY A 178 -14.18 -8.34 8.20
N SER A 179 -15.39 -8.02 7.72
CA SER A 179 -16.30 -7.09 8.39
C SER A 179 -17.62 -7.76 8.79
N ASN A 180 -18.12 -7.45 9.99
CA ASN A 180 -19.48 -7.80 10.41
C ASN A 180 -20.53 -6.85 9.80
N ALA A 181 -20.10 -5.79 9.13
CA ALA A 181 -21.00 -4.80 8.53
C ALA A 181 -21.42 -5.22 7.12
N LYS A 182 -22.68 -4.96 6.78
CA LYS A 182 -23.23 -5.25 5.45
C LYS A 182 -22.84 -4.19 4.41
N SER A 183 -22.46 -2.99 4.85
CA SER A 183 -22.06 -1.86 3.99
C SER A 183 -21.54 -0.69 4.83
N CYS A 184 -20.67 0.14 4.24
CA CYS A 184 -20.27 1.45 4.77
C CYS A 184 -21.28 2.59 4.52
N VAL A 185 -22.35 2.34 3.74
CA VAL A 185 -23.35 3.38 3.42
C VAL A 185 -24.06 3.88 4.68
N GLY A 186 -24.08 5.20 4.84
CA GLY A 186 -24.74 5.89 5.97
C GLY A 186 -24.01 5.73 7.31
N GLN A 187 -22.82 5.14 7.34
CA GLN A 187 -22.04 4.99 8.55
C GLN A 187 -21.28 6.29 8.85
N THR A 188 -21.51 6.86 10.02
CA THR A 188 -20.92 8.14 10.44
C THR A 188 -20.15 8.03 11.75
N GLN A 189 -19.99 6.81 12.29
CA GLN A 189 -19.29 6.54 13.53
C GLN A 189 -18.45 5.26 13.39
N PRO A 190 -17.29 5.19 14.06
CA PRO A 190 -16.50 3.97 14.11
C PRO A 190 -17.29 2.79 14.69
N LEU A 191 -16.91 1.58 14.28
CA LEU A 191 -17.34 0.35 14.94
C LEU A 191 -16.75 0.28 16.35
N LYS A 192 -17.52 -0.31 17.27
CA LYS A 192 -17.06 -0.54 18.65
C LYS A 192 -16.12 -1.73 18.78
N ILE A 193 -16.26 -2.70 17.88
CA ILE A 193 -15.51 -3.96 17.88
C ILE A 193 -14.98 -4.16 16.47
N GLY A 194 -13.69 -4.48 16.37
CA GLY A 194 -13.04 -4.78 15.09
C GLY A 194 -13.53 -6.10 14.51
N GLY A 195 -13.11 -6.37 13.28
CA GLY A 195 -13.30 -7.67 12.66
C GLY A 195 -12.43 -8.77 13.28
N SER A 196 -12.64 -10.00 12.84
CA SER A 196 -11.66 -11.08 13.06
C SER A 196 -10.30 -10.73 12.42
N PRO A 197 -9.21 -11.38 12.85
CA PRO A 197 -7.91 -11.22 12.20
C PRO A 197 -8.01 -11.41 10.68
N HIS A 198 -7.47 -10.46 9.92
CA HIS A 198 -7.56 -10.49 8.47
C HIS A 198 -6.63 -11.59 7.90
N PRO A 199 -7.13 -12.58 7.14
CA PRO A 199 -6.31 -13.71 6.71
C PRO A 199 -5.06 -13.32 5.91
N ALA A 200 -5.17 -12.31 5.04
CA ALA A 200 -4.03 -11.80 4.29
C ALA A 200 -3.00 -11.07 5.17
N GLU A 201 -3.43 -10.43 6.28
CA GLU A 201 -2.49 -9.82 7.23
C GLU A 201 -1.64 -10.91 7.89
N LEU A 202 -2.25 -12.04 8.25
CA LEU A 202 -1.53 -13.17 8.83
C LEU A 202 -0.50 -13.77 7.85
N VAL A 203 -0.83 -13.81 6.55
CA VAL A 203 0.13 -14.22 5.50
C VAL A 203 1.28 -13.21 5.40
N LEU A 204 0.98 -11.91 5.39
CA LEU A 204 1.98 -10.85 5.37
C LEU A 204 2.91 -10.93 6.59
N GLU A 205 2.35 -10.99 7.80
CA GLU A 205 3.10 -11.12 9.05
C GLU A 205 4.01 -12.36 9.03
N LYS A 206 3.50 -13.50 8.52
CA LYS A 206 4.28 -14.74 8.38
C LYS A 206 5.49 -14.52 7.47
N VAL A 207 5.31 -13.89 6.30
CA VAL A 207 6.41 -13.66 5.36
C VAL A 207 7.42 -12.67 5.93
N VAL A 208 6.96 -11.52 6.44
CA VAL A 208 7.83 -10.48 7.02
C VAL A 208 8.65 -11.02 8.19
N LYS A 209 8.07 -11.84 9.06
CA LYS A 209 8.78 -12.49 10.17
C LYS A 209 9.90 -13.44 9.71
N GLY A 210 9.80 -13.99 8.50
CA GLY A 210 10.77 -14.91 7.92
C GLY A 210 11.90 -14.24 7.13
N MET A 211 11.89 -12.91 6.99
CA MET A 211 12.88 -12.18 6.19
C MET A 211 14.23 -12.06 6.89
N ALA A 212 15.31 -12.09 6.11
CA ALA A 212 16.67 -11.89 6.64
C ALA A 212 16.96 -10.41 6.93
N LYS A 213 16.45 -9.50 6.10
CA LYS A 213 16.58 -8.06 6.30
C LYS A 213 15.37 -7.49 7.03
N PRO A 214 15.57 -6.48 7.89
CA PRO A 214 14.48 -5.87 8.63
C PRO A 214 13.51 -5.17 7.68
N VAL A 215 12.22 -5.48 7.85
CA VAL A 215 11.10 -4.73 7.28
C VAL A 215 10.20 -4.27 8.40
N HIS A 216 9.81 -3.01 8.35
CA HIS A 216 8.90 -2.39 9.30
C HIS A 216 7.45 -2.56 8.84
N LEU A 217 6.68 -3.42 9.53
CA LEU A 217 5.25 -3.52 9.29
C LEU A 217 4.52 -2.30 9.87
N LEU A 218 3.86 -1.53 9.01
CA LEU A 218 2.86 -0.55 9.44
C LEU A 218 1.58 -1.31 9.74
N ASN A 219 1.44 -1.84 10.96
CA ASN A 219 0.28 -2.65 11.35
C ASN A 219 -0.96 -1.75 11.52
N VAL A 220 -1.64 -1.50 10.40
CA VAL A 220 -2.80 -0.60 10.29
C VAL A 220 -4.12 -1.36 10.17
N THR A 221 -4.09 -2.68 10.10
CA THR A 221 -5.26 -3.51 9.75
C THR A 221 -6.35 -3.41 10.80
N THR A 222 -6.03 -3.74 12.06
CA THR A 222 -7.02 -3.77 13.15
C THR A 222 -7.63 -2.40 13.45
N LEU A 223 -6.82 -1.33 13.46
CA LEU A 223 -7.36 0.03 13.67
C LEU A 223 -8.27 0.45 12.51
N SER A 224 -7.94 0.05 11.29
CA SER A 224 -8.72 0.44 10.10
C SER A 224 -10.02 -0.36 10.03
N GLN A 225 -10.08 -1.58 10.57
CA GLN A 225 -11.32 -2.37 10.69
C GLN A 225 -12.36 -1.71 11.60
N LEU A 226 -11.94 -0.79 12.47
CA LEU A 226 -12.88 -0.01 13.29
C LEU A 226 -13.50 1.15 12.52
N ARG A 227 -12.92 1.54 11.37
CA ARG A 227 -13.20 2.84 10.74
C ARG A 227 -14.18 2.76 9.59
N ILE A 228 -15.27 2.03 9.74
CA ILE A 228 -16.31 1.94 8.72
C ILE A 228 -16.83 3.31 8.22
N ASP A 229 -16.76 4.33 9.09
CA ASP A 229 -17.11 5.72 8.85
C ASP A 229 -16.13 6.49 7.95
N GLY A 230 -14.93 5.94 7.72
CA GLY A 230 -13.86 6.61 6.97
C GLY A 230 -13.93 6.45 5.46
N HIS A 231 -14.85 5.63 4.94
CA HIS A 231 -14.96 5.33 3.52
C HIS A 231 -15.73 6.43 2.75
N PRO A 232 -15.38 6.71 1.48
CA PRO A 232 -16.15 7.62 0.61
C PRO A 232 -17.58 7.17 0.39
N SER A 233 -17.86 5.87 0.47
CA SER A 233 -19.19 5.32 0.23
C SER A 233 -19.72 5.75 -1.15
N VAL A 234 -20.90 6.35 -1.22
CA VAL A 234 -21.52 6.85 -2.47
C VAL A 234 -20.84 8.09 -3.06
N TYR A 235 -19.89 8.70 -2.34
CA TYR A 235 -19.10 9.84 -2.81
C TYR A 235 -17.77 9.43 -3.47
N GLY A 236 -17.52 8.12 -3.56
CA GLY A 236 -16.33 7.55 -4.19
C GLY A 236 -16.39 7.47 -5.72
N HIS A 237 -15.39 6.81 -6.29
CA HIS A 237 -15.27 6.66 -7.75
C HIS A 237 -16.39 5.74 -8.29
N GLY A 238 -17.25 6.27 -9.17
CA GLY A 238 -18.45 5.58 -9.65
C GLY A 238 -19.77 6.21 -9.15
N GLY A 239 -19.70 7.11 -8.16
CA GLY A 239 -20.84 7.83 -7.60
C GLY A 239 -21.92 6.91 -7.05
N HIS A 240 -23.12 7.45 -6.84
CA HIS A 240 -24.32 6.76 -6.31
C HIS A 240 -24.72 5.43 -6.99
N ASN A 241 -24.03 5.00 -8.06
CA ASN A 241 -24.22 3.70 -8.71
C ASN A 241 -23.64 2.53 -7.90
N TYR A 242 -22.54 2.75 -7.15
CA TYR A 242 -21.90 1.74 -6.30
C TYR A 242 -21.25 2.41 -5.08
N SER A 243 -21.33 1.80 -3.90
CA SER A 243 -20.64 2.30 -2.72
C SER A 243 -19.18 1.86 -2.70
N ASP A 244 -18.25 2.82 -2.62
CA ASP A 244 -16.83 2.55 -2.36
C ASP A 244 -16.62 2.36 -0.85
N CYS A 245 -16.51 1.10 -0.44
CA CYS A 245 -16.21 0.71 0.94
C CYS A 245 -14.81 0.10 1.05
N SER A 246 -13.89 0.46 0.15
CA SER A 246 -12.51 -0.02 0.21
C SER A 246 -11.47 1.09 0.27
N HIS A 247 -11.66 2.18 -0.47
CA HIS A 247 -10.80 3.36 -0.37
C HIS A 247 -11.24 4.26 0.80
N TRP A 248 -10.44 5.27 1.12
CA TRP A 248 -10.63 6.13 2.27
C TRP A 248 -10.76 7.59 1.88
N CYS A 249 -11.65 8.31 2.57
CA CYS A 249 -11.70 9.77 2.50
C CYS A 249 -10.37 10.37 2.95
N LEU A 250 -10.02 11.53 2.37
CA LEU A 250 -8.91 12.38 2.80
C LEU A 250 -9.45 13.78 3.14
N ALA A 251 -9.14 14.38 4.30
CA ALA A 251 -8.41 13.82 5.45
C ALA A 251 -9.14 12.61 6.09
N GLY A 252 -8.40 11.68 6.69
CA GLY A 252 -8.99 10.45 7.21
C GLY A 252 -8.02 9.36 7.67
N VAL A 253 -8.43 8.10 7.51
CA VAL A 253 -7.68 6.92 8.00
C VAL A 253 -6.24 6.85 7.49
N PRO A 254 -5.93 7.16 6.21
CA PRO A 254 -4.55 7.14 5.73
C PRO A 254 -3.64 8.17 6.42
N ASP A 255 -4.17 9.24 7.01
CA ASP A 255 -3.38 10.20 7.79
C ASP A 255 -2.80 9.54 9.06
N ILE A 256 -3.53 8.58 9.64
CA ILE A 256 -3.06 7.77 10.77
C ILE A 256 -1.99 6.79 10.31
N TRP A 257 -2.12 6.20 9.12
CA TRP A 257 -1.07 5.33 8.56
C TRP A 257 0.25 6.12 8.37
N ASN A 258 0.14 7.37 7.93
CA ASN A 258 1.28 8.28 7.80
C ASN A 258 1.85 8.74 9.15
N GLN A 259 1.05 8.79 10.22
CA GLN A 259 1.55 8.97 11.58
C GLN A 259 2.39 7.79 12.06
N PHE A 260 1.98 6.54 11.75
CA PHE A 260 2.82 5.36 12.03
C PHE A 260 4.12 5.40 11.25
N LEU A 261 4.06 5.72 9.95
CA LEU A 261 5.25 5.90 9.12
C LEU A 261 6.19 6.94 9.75
N TYR A 262 5.68 8.14 10.06
CA TYR A 262 6.46 9.21 10.71
C TYR A 262 7.12 8.78 12.02
N ALA A 263 6.38 8.09 12.89
CA ALA A 263 6.88 7.64 14.19
C ALA A 263 7.98 6.56 14.06
N MET A 264 7.99 5.81 12.96
CA MET A 264 8.94 4.73 12.71
C MET A 264 10.13 5.14 11.84
N LEU A 265 10.07 6.30 11.17
CA LEU A 265 11.18 6.85 10.39
C LEU A 265 12.36 7.22 11.30
N ARG A 266 13.52 6.66 10.96
CA ARG A 266 14.82 6.99 11.55
C ARG A 266 15.54 8.10 10.80
#